data_AF-A0A1C7FCC8-F1
#
_entry.id   AF-A0A1C7FCC8-F1
#
_cell.length_a   1.000
_cell.length_b   1.000
_cell.length_c   1.000
_cell.angle_alpha   90.00
_cell.angle_beta   90.00
_cell.angle_gamma   90.00
#
_symmetry.space_group_name_H-M   'P 1'
#
loop_
_entity.id
_entity.type
_entity.pdbx_description
1 polymer ?
#
loop_
_entity_poly.entity_id
_entity_poly.type
_entity_poly.pdbx_seq_one_letter_code
_entity_poly.pdbx_strand_id
1 'polypeptide(L)'
;MICLLNSGILNPSLKVGVIAGVNAKGITLNLTKAGLKSASYHNGGRYGRGEVGELVLIEGQTGLTLGKVLDVRLPEKARQVLANVSSDDEIDAIGYMQVLGSVCLSTLAVSAGVTTYPRIGDSVYSAPAEFIAKLPELSDRAISKEQPRLIKLGSIAEGVSSDVAVSPEKLFGRHCAILGSTGGGKNWTTSRLIQECAKFPNSKVIVIDATGEYRSLPTSYTMHRHLGNPINTHQDSTCFRIPPTDFVESDFLTLFEPSGKVQGPKLREAIRSLRLVHLDPSIAEHGVLMKVKRSKEAYRASMRKRHPDTQLPFSALVDLPTQPFDVKKLMRQIEQECCWSNNDAWGDPTNDLGYCSSLFTRIQSVLKSPSFEVVFDESQGDSLGQVLDEFLSSHSRVLRLCLSATSYEFNAREILANVIGRKLLSYARNERFTNRPLLAVVDEAHNFLGKKVGFEEYATRLDAFEIIAKEGRKYGLNICLTTQRPRDITEGVISQMGTLLVHRLTNSNDRELVERACGEVDKSMIEFLPNLKQGELAVVGVDFPIPLTIQVHKPEHPPLSDSPSYQLYW
;
A
#
# COMPACT_ATOMS: atom_id res chain seq x y z
N MET A 1 -15.53 0.69 28.38
CA MET A 1 -15.94 -0.69 28.74
C MET A 1 -17.00 -0.69 29.85
N ILE A 2 -16.87 0.16 30.87
CA ILE A 2 -17.78 0.25 32.03
C ILE A 2 -19.24 0.56 31.65
N CYS A 3 -19.53 1.45 30.69
CA CYS A 3 -20.93 1.74 30.29
C CYS A 3 -21.65 0.55 29.65
N LEU A 4 -21.02 -0.16 28.70
CA LEU A 4 -21.61 -1.34 28.05
C LEU A 4 -21.82 -2.53 29.01
N LEU A 5 -20.93 -2.66 30.01
CA LEU A 5 -21.07 -3.66 31.07
C LEU A 5 -22.19 -3.31 32.05
N ASN A 6 -22.42 -2.02 32.32
CA ASN A 6 -23.46 -1.56 33.27
C ASN A 6 -24.88 -1.54 32.67
N SER A 7 -25.05 -1.34 31.37
CA SER A 7 -26.38 -1.34 30.71
C SER A 7 -26.76 -2.68 30.06
N GLY A 8 -25.81 -3.61 29.93
CA GLY A 8 -25.96 -4.84 29.16
C GLY A 8 -25.89 -4.62 27.65
N ILE A 9 -25.31 -5.58 26.92
CA ILE A 9 -25.20 -5.53 25.44
C ILE A 9 -26.51 -5.93 24.74
N LEU A 10 -27.35 -6.73 25.41
CA LEU A 10 -28.66 -7.16 24.95
C LEU A 10 -29.73 -6.25 25.53
N ASN A 11 -30.12 -5.22 24.79
CA ASN A 11 -31.19 -4.33 25.22
C ASN A 11 -32.55 -4.85 24.73
N PRO A 12 -33.55 -5.08 25.59
CA PRO A 12 -34.91 -5.47 25.19
C PRO A 12 -35.55 -4.57 24.13
N SER A 13 -35.24 -3.25 24.14
CA SER A 13 -35.76 -2.32 23.13
C SER A 13 -35.20 -2.59 21.73
N LEU A 14 -34.03 -3.24 21.64
CA LEU A 14 -33.35 -3.64 20.40
C LEU A 14 -33.68 -5.07 19.98
N LYS A 15 -34.61 -5.77 20.65
CA LYS A 15 -35.08 -7.09 20.19
C LYS A 15 -35.79 -6.95 18.85
N VAL A 16 -35.36 -7.71 17.84
CA VAL A 16 -35.89 -7.66 16.46
C VAL A 16 -36.64 -8.92 16.05
N GLY A 17 -36.43 -10.04 16.74
CA GLY A 17 -37.07 -11.30 16.38
C GLY A 17 -36.60 -12.50 17.18
N VAL A 18 -36.81 -13.68 16.60
CA VAL A 18 -36.39 -14.98 17.13
C VAL A 18 -35.85 -15.88 16.01
N ILE A 19 -35.08 -16.89 16.37
CA ILE A 19 -34.61 -17.89 15.41
C ILE A 19 -35.74 -18.80 14.96
N ALA A 20 -35.92 -18.93 13.66
CA ALA A 20 -36.86 -19.85 13.01
C ALA A 20 -36.19 -21.09 12.42
N GLY A 21 -34.88 -21.06 12.15
CA GLY A 21 -34.15 -22.20 11.63
C GLY A 21 -32.64 -22.01 11.65
N VAL A 22 -31.88 -23.10 11.72
CA VAL A 22 -30.42 -23.09 11.80
C VAL A 22 -29.88 -24.11 10.81
N ASN A 23 -28.93 -23.70 9.97
CA ASN A 23 -28.23 -24.61 9.05
C ASN A 23 -26.74 -24.25 8.98
N ALA A 24 -25.96 -25.06 8.25
CA ALA A 24 -24.51 -24.88 8.16
C ALA A 24 -24.07 -23.54 7.53
N LYS A 25 -24.91 -22.95 6.67
CA LYS A 25 -24.59 -21.71 5.93
C LYS A 25 -25.04 -20.45 6.68
N GLY A 26 -26.01 -20.56 7.58
CA GLY A 26 -26.57 -19.41 8.29
C GLY A 26 -27.81 -19.73 9.10
N ILE A 27 -28.47 -18.68 9.56
CA ILE A 27 -29.63 -18.76 10.48
C ILE A 27 -30.81 -18.04 9.84
N THR A 28 -31.97 -18.69 9.86
CA THR A 28 -33.25 -18.09 9.47
C THR A 28 -33.89 -17.42 10.68
N LEU A 29 -34.28 -16.17 10.52
CA LEU A 29 -34.88 -15.33 11.55
C LEU A 29 -36.35 -15.10 11.24
N ASN A 30 -37.21 -15.18 12.26
CA ASN A 30 -38.53 -14.55 12.20
C ASN A 30 -38.42 -13.14 12.80
N LEU A 31 -38.52 -12.12 11.95
CA LEU A 31 -38.38 -10.71 12.28
C LEU A 31 -39.77 -10.12 12.48
N THR A 32 -40.17 -9.97 13.75
CA THR A 32 -41.52 -9.51 14.11
C THR A 32 -41.69 -7.99 13.98
N LYS A 33 -40.59 -7.25 13.80
CA LYS A 33 -40.59 -5.79 13.72
C LYS A 33 -40.20 -5.24 12.34
N ALA A 34 -39.84 -6.11 11.39
CA ALA A 34 -39.35 -5.71 10.08
C ALA A 34 -40.46 -5.15 9.16
N GLY A 35 -41.73 -5.47 9.41
CA GLY A 35 -42.88 -4.90 8.69
C GLY A 35 -43.27 -3.49 9.12
N LEU A 36 -42.68 -2.94 10.19
CA LEU A 36 -43.00 -1.59 10.67
C LEU A 36 -42.36 -0.53 9.75
N LYS A 37 -43.13 0.53 9.43
CA LYS A 37 -42.72 1.58 8.47
C LYS A 37 -41.54 2.46 8.92
N SER A 38 -41.03 2.31 10.15
CA SER A 38 -40.03 3.23 10.71
C SER A 38 -38.97 2.49 11.53
N ALA A 39 -37.72 2.90 11.31
CA ALA A 39 -36.59 2.49 12.12
C ALA A 39 -36.77 2.93 13.60
N SER A 40 -36.18 2.19 14.53
CA SER A 40 -36.08 2.64 15.92
C SER A 40 -34.90 3.59 16.12
N TYR A 41 -35.09 4.59 16.97
CA TYR A 41 -34.00 5.40 17.50
C TYR A 41 -33.74 5.02 18.95
N HIS A 42 -32.48 4.73 19.28
CA HIS A 42 -32.07 4.43 20.65
C HIS A 42 -30.73 5.12 20.92
N ASN A 43 -30.65 5.92 22.00
CA ASN A 43 -29.48 6.74 22.36
C ASN A 43 -28.90 7.56 21.19
N GLY A 44 -29.79 8.13 20.36
CA GLY A 44 -29.41 8.92 19.18
C GLY A 44 -29.05 8.11 17.92
N GLY A 45 -28.94 6.78 18.01
CA GLY A 45 -28.62 5.90 16.88
C GLY A 45 -29.86 5.34 16.19
N ARG A 46 -29.82 5.23 14.85
CA ARG A 46 -30.84 4.55 14.05
C ARG A 46 -30.57 3.05 14.01
N TYR A 47 -31.61 2.25 14.26
CA TYR A 47 -31.59 0.79 14.17
C TYR A 47 -32.70 0.31 13.24
N GLY A 48 -32.32 -0.48 12.23
CA GLY A 48 -33.19 -0.90 11.13
C GLY A 48 -34.29 -1.91 11.49
N ARG A 49 -34.13 -2.62 12.63
CA ARG A 49 -35.06 -3.65 13.11
C ARG A 49 -35.13 -4.89 12.22
N GLY A 50 -33.97 -5.35 11.77
CA GLY A 50 -33.81 -6.47 10.86
C GLY A 50 -33.68 -6.03 9.40
N GLU A 51 -33.04 -4.89 9.15
CA GLU A 51 -32.71 -4.44 7.78
C GLU A 51 -31.56 -5.27 7.20
N VAL A 52 -31.49 -5.37 5.87
CA VAL A 52 -30.35 -6.00 5.19
C VAL A 52 -29.06 -5.23 5.52
N GLY A 53 -28.02 -5.97 5.88
CA GLY A 53 -26.73 -5.44 6.30
C GLY A 53 -26.59 -5.18 7.80
N GLU A 54 -27.68 -5.27 8.57
CA GLU A 54 -27.68 -5.04 10.01
C GLU A 54 -26.91 -6.15 10.76
N LEU A 55 -26.06 -5.74 11.71
CA LEU A 55 -25.39 -6.66 12.63
C LEU A 55 -26.33 -6.99 13.79
N VAL A 56 -26.48 -8.27 14.09
CA VAL A 56 -27.39 -8.78 15.13
C VAL A 56 -26.65 -9.71 16.08
N LEU A 57 -27.08 -9.68 17.34
CA LEU A 57 -26.65 -10.55 18.43
C LEU A 57 -27.75 -11.54 18.76
N ILE A 58 -27.36 -12.78 18.97
CA ILE A 58 -28.25 -13.86 19.40
C ILE A 58 -27.83 -14.28 20.80
N GLU A 59 -28.80 -14.32 21.71
CA GLU A 59 -28.61 -14.84 23.05
C GLU A 59 -28.58 -16.37 23.02
N GLY A 60 -27.38 -16.95 23.21
CA GLY A 60 -27.19 -18.39 23.37
C GLY A 60 -27.01 -18.79 24.83
N GLN A 61 -26.91 -20.10 25.08
CA GLN A 61 -26.80 -20.64 26.45
C GLN A 61 -25.49 -20.29 27.16
N THR A 62 -24.38 -20.24 26.43
CA THR A 62 -23.02 -20.09 26.98
C THR A 62 -22.28 -18.87 26.44
N GLY A 63 -22.89 -18.13 25.51
CA GLY A 63 -22.28 -17.01 24.82
C GLY A 63 -23.25 -16.35 23.85
N LEU A 64 -22.82 -15.28 23.19
CA LEU A 64 -23.60 -14.63 22.14
C LEU A 64 -23.07 -15.05 20.77
N THR A 65 -23.99 -15.23 19.82
CA THR A 65 -23.61 -15.36 18.41
C THR A 65 -23.78 -14.00 17.74
N LEU A 66 -22.76 -13.56 17.02
CA LEU A 66 -22.80 -12.35 16.19
C LEU A 66 -22.99 -12.75 14.74
N GLY A 67 -23.88 -12.08 14.03
CA GLY A 67 -23.97 -12.23 12.59
C GLY A 67 -24.58 -11.02 11.88
N LYS A 68 -24.72 -11.16 10.56
CA LYS A 68 -25.18 -10.09 9.67
C LYS A 68 -26.37 -10.56 8.86
N VAL A 69 -27.43 -9.75 8.83
CA VAL A 69 -28.61 -10.01 8.01
C VAL A 69 -28.26 -9.80 6.53
N LEU A 70 -28.48 -10.80 5.69
CA LEU A 70 -28.17 -10.76 4.25
C LEU A 70 -29.41 -10.63 3.39
N ASP A 71 -30.54 -11.18 3.83
CA ASP A 71 -31.79 -11.16 3.10
C ASP A 71 -32.96 -10.96 4.05
N VAL A 72 -33.98 -10.24 3.59
CA VAL A 72 -35.22 -9.99 4.31
C VAL A 72 -36.36 -10.09 3.31
N ARG A 73 -37.29 -11.01 3.55
CA ARG A 73 -38.37 -11.31 2.62
C ARG A 73 -39.66 -11.63 3.35
N LEU A 74 -40.77 -11.41 2.69
CA LEU A 74 -42.06 -11.83 3.23
C LEU A 74 -42.25 -13.34 3.15
N PRO A 75 -42.91 -13.95 4.15
CA PRO A 75 -43.42 -15.32 4.07
C PRO A 75 -44.28 -15.50 2.81
N GLU A 76 -44.18 -16.66 2.14
CA GLU A 76 -44.92 -16.92 0.90
C GLU A 76 -46.43 -16.72 1.05
N LYS A 77 -46.99 -17.14 2.19
CA LYS A 77 -48.42 -16.97 2.52
C LYS A 77 -48.84 -15.50 2.65
N ALA A 78 -47.92 -14.60 3.03
CA ALA A 78 -48.19 -13.18 3.21
C ALA A 78 -48.03 -12.36 1.91
N ARG A 79 -47.34 -12.89 0.88
CA ARG A 79 -47.11 -12.16 -0.39
C ARG A 79 -48.39 -11.83 -1.15
N GLN A 80 -49.44 -12.65 -1.00
CA GLN A 80 -50.74 -12.44 -1.67
C GLN A 80 -51.59 -11.34 -1.00
N VAL A 81 -51.26 -10.93 0.23
CA VAL A 81 -52.08 -10.00 1.04
C VAL A 81 -51.67 -8.53 0.82
N LEU A 82 -50.49 -8.27 0.24
CA LEU A 82 -49.88 -6.93 0.07
C LEU A 82 -50.76 -5.89 -0.66
N ALA A 83 -51.72 -6.32 -1.48
CA ALA A 83 -52.60 -5.40 -2.21
C ALA A 83 -53.59 -4.63 -1.29
N ASN A 84 -53.88 -5.15 -0.09
CA ASN A 84 -54.92 -4.63 0.82
C ASN A 84 -54.41 -4.32 2.23
N VAL A 85 -53.10 -4.22 2.44
CA VAL A 85 -52.50 -4.01 3.77
C VAL A 85 -52.80 -2.59 4.26
N SER A 86 -53.44 -2.48 5.42
CA SER A 86 -53.67 -1.22 6.11
C SER A 86 -52.39 -0.74 6.80
N SER A 87 -52.29 0.55 7.16
CA SER A 87 -51.04 1.14 7.67
C SER A 87 -50.51 0.55 8.97
N ASP A 88 -51.32 -0.22 9.71
CA ASP A 88 -51.06 -0.70 11.08
C ASP A 88 -50.87 -2.22 11.19
N ASP A 89 -50.91 -2.97 10.07
CA ASP A 89 -50.71 -4.42 10.12
C ASP A 89 -49.24 -4.76 10.40
N GLU A 90 -48.96 -5.41 11.55
CA GLU A 90 -47.64 -5.97 11.88
C GLU A 90 -47.37 -7.18 10.97
N ILE A 91 -46.57 -6.97 9.92
CA ILE A 91 -46.16 -8.04 9.01
C ILE A 91 -44.82 -8.62 9.49
N ASP A 92 -44.85 -9.89 9.89
CA ASP A 92 -43.66 -10.69 10.13
C ASP A 92 -42.86 -10.85 8.83
N ALA A 93 -41.55 -10.64 8.90
CA ALA A 93 -40.63 -10.93 7.80
C ALA A 93 -39.72 -12.11 8.14
N ILE A 94 -39.30 -12.85 7.11
CA ILE A 94 -38.28 -13.88 7.22
C ILE A 94 -36.94 -13.25 6.85
N GLY A 95 -36.04 -13.21 7.82
CA GLY A 95 -34.64 -12.82 7.60
C GLY A 95 -33.75 -14.04 7.39
N TYR A 96 -32.68 -13.87 6.63
CA TYR A 96 -31.56 -14.81 6.61
C TYR A 96 -30.29 -14.08 7.04
N MET A 97 -29.56 -14.64 8.01
CA MET A 97 -28.31 -14.08 8.48
C MET A 97 -27.15 -15.05 8.32
N GLN A 98 -25.99 -14.49 7.99
CA GLN A 98 -24.71 -15.18 8.05
C GLN A 98 -24.13 -15.03 9.44
N VAL A 99 -23.57 -16.11 9.97
CA VAL A 99 -22.87 -16.08 11.25
C VAL A 99 -21.44 -15.59 11.04
N LEU A 100 -21.02 -14.60 11.83
CA LEU A 100 -19.69 -13.98 11.74
C LEU A 100 -18.77 -14.46 12.85
N GLY A 101 -19.31 -14.69 14.06
CA GLY A 101 -18.48 -15.11 15.18
C GLY A 101 -19.25 -15.29 16.48
N SER A 102 -18.49 -15.49 17.55
CA SER A 102 -18.99 -15.62 18.91
C SER A 102 -18.45 -14.50 19.80
N VAL A 103 -19.25 -14.08 20.77
CA VAL A 103 -18.89 -13.08 21.77
C VAL A 103 -18.97 -13.70 23.16
N CYS A 104 -17.90 -13.58 23.93
CA CYS A 104 -17.86 -14.02 25.31
C CYS A 104 -18.67 -13.06 26.20
N LEU A 105 -19.62 -13.57 26.98
CA LEU A 105 -20.50 -12.72 27.80
C LEU A 105 -19.77 -11.95 28.90
N SER A 106 -18.72 -12.53 29.49
CA SER A 106 -18.01 -11.93 30.62
C SER A 106 -16.99 -10.86 30.20
N THR A 107 -16.34 -11.06 29.06
CA THR A 107 -15.24 -10.20 28.57
C THR A 107 -15.63 -9.34 27.37
N LEU A 108 -16.75 -9.66 26.71
CA LEU A 108 -17.12 -9.18 25.39
C LEU A 108 -16.08 -9.49 24.29
N ALA A 109 -15.10 -10.35 24.58
CA ALA A 109 -14.09 -10.75 23.61
C ALA A 109 -14.75 -11.47 22.43
N VAL A 110 -14.26 -11.14 21.24
CA VAL A 110 -14.86 -11.61 19.99
C VAL A 110 -13.93 -12.58 19.30
N SER A 111 -14.46 -13.72 18.88
CA SER A 111 -13.73 -14.74 18.13
C SER A 111 -14.45 -15.07 16.83
N ALA A 112 -13.68 -15.26 15.76
CA ALA A 112 -14.20 -15.88 14.54
C ALA A 112 -14.75 -17.28 14.85
N GLY A 113 -15.80 -17.67 14.14
CA GLY A 113 -16.44 -18.97 14.29
C GLY A 113 -17.49 -19.04 15.41
N VAL A 114 -18.23 -20.15 15.40
CA VAL A 114 -19.35 -20.40 16.31
C VAL A 114 -18.92 -21.38 17.38
N THR A 115 -18.92 -20.93 18.63
CA THR A 115 -18.60 -21.77 19.80
C THR A 115 -19.75 -22.72 20.13
N THR A 116 -20.98 -22.20 20.09
CA THR A 116 -22.21 -22.96 20.24
C THR A 116 -23.24 -22.44 19.25
N TYR A 117 -23.77 -23.30 18.39
CA TYR A 117 -24.85 -22.89 17.51
C TYR A 117 -26.10 -22.57 18.33
N PRO A 118 -26.79 -21.46 18.01
CA PRO A 118 -28.02 -21.11 18.70
C PRO A 118 -29.15 -22.05 18.32
N ARG A 119 -30.23 -22.04 19.11
CA ARG A 119 -31.38 -22.93 18.98
C ARG A 119 -32.57 -22.18 18.38
N ILE A 120 -33.49 -22.95 17.79
CA ILE A 120 -34.79 -22.41 17.37
C ILE A 120 -35.49 -21.82 18.59
N GLY A 121 -36.01 -20.59 18.45
CA GLY A 121 -36.64 -19.83 19.52
C GLY A 121 -35.72 -18.85 20.28
N ASP A 122 -34.40 -18.94 20.12
CA ASP A 122 -33.47 -17.99 20.74
C ASP A 122 -33.77 -16.55 20.25
N SER A 123 -33.62 -15.57 21.14
CA SER A 123 -33.95 -14.18 20.86
C SER A 123 -32.85 -13.48 20.06
N VAL A 124 -33.26 -12.63 19.12
CA VAL A 124 -32.38 -11.90 18.20
C VAL A 124 -32.50 -10.41 18.48
N TYR A 125 -31.36 -9.74 18.62
CA TYR A 125 -31.24 -8.32 18.97
C TYR A 125 -30.38 -7.58 17.96
N SER A 126 -30.70 -6.32 17.65
CA SER A 126 -29.78 -5.45 16.93
C SER A 126 -28.52 -5.20 17.78
N ALA A 127 -27.34 -5.30 17.16
CA ALA A 127 -26.09 -5.02 17.83
C ALA A 127 -25.94 -3.51 18.10
N PRO A 128 -25.64 -3.06 19.32
CA PRO A 128 -25.45 -1.64 19.60
C PRO A 128 -24.29 -1.03 18.81
N ALA A 129 -24.43 0.19 18.29
CA ALA A 129 -23.37 0.87 17.52
C ALA A 129 -22.06 1.02 18.33
N GLU A 130 -22.15 1.30 19.64
CA GLU A 130 -20.99 1.36 20.54
C GLU A 130 -20.25 0.02 20.69
N PHE A 131 -20.97 -1.10 20.56
CA PHE A 131 -20.37 -2.43 20.58
C PHE A 131 -19.69 -2.72 19.23
N ILE A 132 -20.38 -2.45 18.12
CA ILE A 132 -19.84 -2.61 16.77
C ILE A 132 -18.54 -1.83 16.62
N ALA A 133 -18.50 -0.58 17.09
CA ALA A 133 -17.34 0.28 17.01
C ALA A 133 -16.10 -0.26 17.76
N LYS A 134 -16.33 -1.08 18.80
CA LYS A 134 -15.28 -1.70 19.62
C LYS A 134 -14.86 -3.09 19.13
N LEU A 135 -15.49 -3.64 18.10
CA LEU A 135 -15.13 -4.96 17.56
C LEU A 135 -13.63 -5.10 17.23
N PRO A 136 -12.93 -4.09 16.67
CA PRO A 136 -11.50 -4.20 16.42
C PRO A 136 -10.68 -4.36 17.72
N GLU A 137 -11.04 -3.65 18.78
CA GLU A 137 -10.39 -3.76 20.10
C GLU A 137 -10.73 -5.09 20.78
N LEU A 138 -12.00 -5.50 20.74
CA LEU A 138 -12.50 -6.70 21.43
C LEU A 138 -12.05 -8.02 20.79
N SER A 139 -11.59 -7.98 19.53
CA SER A 139 -11.00 -9.14 18.85
C SER A 139 -9.49 -9.22 19.00
N ASP A 140 -8.86 -8.24 19.66
CA ASP A 140 -7.42 -8.20 19.82
C ASP A 140 -6.97 -8.98 21.08
N ARG A 141 -6.39 -10.15 20.86
CA ARG A 141 -5.87 -11.02 21.95
C ARG A 141 -4.57 -10.49 22.55
N ALA A 142 -3.90 -9.56 21.87
CA ALA A 142 -2.55 -9.10 22.20
C ALA A 142 -2.53 -7.80 23.01
N ILE A 143 -3.70 -7.21 23.35
CA ILE A 143 -3.77 -6.02 24.20
C ILE A 143 -3.46 -6.43 25.65
N SER A 144 -2.18 -6.58 25.94
CA SER A 144 -1.66 -6.53 27.29
C SER A 144 -1.21 -5.09 27.60
N LYS A 145 -1.70 -4.55 28.72
CA LYS A 145 -1.25 -3.35 29.45
C LYS A 145 -1.83 -1.98 29.07
N GLU A 146 -1.75 -1.12 30.09
CA GLU A 146 -2.32 0.21 30.28
C GLU A 146 -2.18 1.12 29.03
N GLN A 147 -3.32 1.60 28.53
CA GLN A 147 -3.50 2.53 27.41
C GLN A 147 -2.99 2.04 26.03
N PRO A 148 -3.82 1.33 25.26
CA PRO A 148 -3.48 0.94 23.89
C PRO A 148 -3.32 2.16 22.97
N ARG A 149 -2.31 2.11 22.10
CA ARG A 149 -2.15 3.08 21.00
C ARG A 149 -3.14 2.73 19.90
N LEU A 150 -4.07 3.64 19.61
CA LEU A 150 -5.14 3.39 18.65
C LEU A 150 -5.21 4.50 17.60
N ILE A 151 -5.44 4.08 16.35
CA ILE A 151 -5.68 4.94 15.18
C ILE A 151 -7.18 5.09 15.02
N LYS A 152 -7.69 6.34 15.02
CA LYS A 152 -9.11 6.63 14.85
C LYS A 152 -9.46 6.83 13.38
N LEU A 153 -10.12 5.85 12.78
CA LEU A 153 -10.41 5.84 11.34
C LEU A 153 -11.72 6.54 10.98
N GLY A 154 -12.77 6.31 11.75
CA GLY A 154 -14.12 6.71 11.38
C GLY A 154 -15.16 6.33 12.43
N SER A 155 -16.43 6.37 12.07
CA SER A 155 -17.56 6.05 12.95
C SER A 155 -18.57 5.11 12.27
N ILE A 156 -19.31 4.31 13.06
CA ILE A 156 -20.35 3.41 12.55
C ILE A 156 -21.64 4.16 12.18
N ALA A 157 -22.03 5.15 13.00
CA ALA A 157 -23.24 5.92 12.82
C ALA A 157 -22.98 7.40 13.10
N GLU A 158 -23.45 8.29 12.22
CA GLU A 158 -23.40 9.74 12.44
C GLU A 158 -24.22 10.13 13.69
N GLY A 159 -23.67 11.01 14.53
CA GLY A 159 -24.36 11.57 15.69
C GLY A 159 -24.35 10.72 16.97
N VAL A 160 -23.74 9.53 16.97
CA VAL A 160 -23.56 8.68 18.15
C VAL A 160 -22.07 8.49 18.43
N SER A 161 -21.68 8.42 19.72
CA SER A 161 -20.32 8.08 20.15
C SER A 161 -19.91 6.65 19.73
N SER A 162 -19.59 6.46 18.45
CA SER A 162 -19.33 5.18 17.79
C SER A 162 -18.01 5.18 17.00
N ASP A 163 -17.01 5.89 17.52
CA ASP A 163 -15.67 5.94 16.92
C ASP A 163 -15.02 4.56 16.85
N VAL A 164 -14.59 4.19 15.66
CA VAL A 164 -13.83 2.97 15.38
C VAL A 164 -12.35 3.28 15.49
N ALA A 165 -11.71 2.61 16.44
CA ALA A 165 -10.30 2.76 16.74
C ALA A 165 -9.59 1.40 16.58
N VAL A 166 -8.41 1.41 15.96
CA VAL A 166 -7.67 0.17 15.63
C VAL A 166 -6.20 0.29 16.00
N SER A 167 -5.59 -0.77 16.52
CA SER A 167 -4.15 -0.82 16.79
C SER A 167 -3.33 -0.77 15.49
N PRO A 168 -2.15 -0.10 15.49
CA PRO A 168 -1.24 -0.11 14.35
C PRO A 168 -0.81 -1.50 13.90
N GLU A 169 -0.62 -2.43 14.84
CA GLU A 169 -0.24 -3.83 14.58
C GLU A 169 -1.32 -4.53 13.76
N LYS A 170 -2.60 -4.27 14.05
CA LYS A 170 -3.73 -4.85 13.34
C LYS A 170 -3.94 -4.24 11.96
N LEU A 171 -3.69 -2.93 11.81
CA LEU A 171 -3.78 -2.25 10.51
C LEU A 171 -2.62 -2.60 9.58
N PHE A 172 -1.39 -2.59 10.10
CA PHE A 172 -0.17 -2.61 9.27
C PHE A 172 0.70 -3.84 9.45
N GLY A 173 0.49 -4.62 10.51
CA GLY A 173 1.36 -5.73 10.87
C GLY A 173 1.45 -6.82 9.80
N ARG A 174 0.51 -6.83 8.84
CA ARG A 174 0.53 -7.67 7.64
C ARG A 174 0.33 -6.85 6.36
N HIS A 175 0.88 -5.64 6.32
CA HIS A 175 0.63 -4.67 5.25
C HIS A 175 -0.85 -4.26 5.13
N CYS A 176 -1.09 -3.19 4.38
CA CYS A 176 -2.41 -2.62 4.19
C CYS A 176 -2.62 -2.23 2.73
N ALA A 177 -3.84 -2.32 2.23
CA ALA A 177 -4.21 -1.72 0.96
C ALA A 177 -5.48 -0.88 1.08
N ILE A 178 -5.47 0.31 0.48
CA ILE A 178 -6.60 1.23 0.35
C ILE A 178 -7.09 1.17 -1.10
N LEU A 179 -8.27 0.61 -1.31
CA LEU A 179 -8.85 0.33 -2.62
C LEU A 179 -10.12 1.13 -2.83
N GLY A 180 -10.48 1.46 -4.06
CA GLY A 180 -11.71 2.20 -4.35
C GLY A 180 -11.72 2.91 -5.68
N SER A 181 -12.90 3.21 -6.23
CA SER A 181 -13.00 4.02 -7.45
C SER A 181 -12.57 5.48 -7.26
N THR A 182 -12.41 6.22 -8.35
CA THR A 182 -12.17 7.67 -8.33
C THR A 182 -13.30 8.38 -7.59
N GLY A 183 -12.96 9.33 -6.72
CA GLY A 183 -13.95 10.06 -5.91
C GLY A 183 -14.49 9.28 -4.71
N GLY A 184 -14.13 8.01 -4.50
CA GLY A 184 -14.63 7.20 -3.38
C GLY A 184 -14.21 7.68 -1.99
N GLY A 185 -13.06 8.37 -1.88
CA GLY A 185 -12.50 8.86 -0.62
C GLY A 185 -11.12 8.30 -0.27
N LYS A 186 -10.47 7.54 -1.17
CA LYS A 186 -9.14 6.93 -0.95
C LYS A 186 -8.10 7.91 -0.38
N ASN A 187 -7.84 9.01 -1.08
CA ASN A 187 -6.77 9.95 -0.71
C ASN A 187 -7.10 10.67 0.60
N TRP A 188 -8.39 10.83 0.91
CA TRP A 188 -8.85 11.33 2.21
C TRP A 188 -8.57 10.32 3.33
N THR A 189 -8.85 9.04 3.12
CA THR A 189 -8.49 7.95 4.05
C THR A 189 -6.98 7.85 4.21
N THR A 190 -6.20 7.89 3.12
CA THR A 190 -4.74 7.87 3.18
C THR A 190 -4.21 9.05 3.99
N SER A 191 -4.69 10.27 3.72
CA SER A 191 -4.28 11.46 4.46
C SER A 191 -4.66 11.38 5.94
N ARG A 192 -5.88 10.90 6.25
CA ARG A 192 -6.34 10.68 7.63
C ARG A 192 -5.45 9.68 8.36
N LEU A 193 -5.11 8.58 7.71
CA LEU A 193 -4.26 7.53 8.24
C LEU A 193 -2.85 8.02 8.54
N ILE A 194 -2.24 8.78 7.61
CA ILE A 194 -0.93 9.41 7.80
C ILE A 194 -0.95 10.34 9.02
N GLN A 195 -1.99 11.16 9.15
CA GLN A 195 -2.15 12.11 10.26
C GLN A 195 -2.33 11.41 11.60
N GLU A 196 -3.13 10.35 11.66
CA GLU A 196 -3.30 9.55 12.87
C GLU A 196 -1.99 8.85 13.27
N CYS A 197 -1.24 8.31 12.31
CA CYS A 197 0.09 7.76 12.57
C CYS A 197 1.03 8.84 13.14
N ALA A 198 1.01 10.05 12.57
CA ALA A 198 1.84 11.16 13.02
C ALA A 198 1.51 11.69 14.42
N LYS A 199 0.45 11.20 15.08
CA LYS A 199 0.18 11.50 16.50
C LYS A 199 1.09 10.71 17.45
N PHE A 200 1.71 9.63 16.98
CA PHE A 200 2.63 8.83 17.78
C PHE A 200 4.06 9.38 17.65
N PRO A 201 4.73 9.75 18.77
CA PRO A 201 6.04 10.40 18.72
C PRO A 201 7.12 9.63 17.94
N ASN A 202 7.08 8.30 17.98
CA ASN A 202 8.08 7.42 17.38
C ASN A 202 7.63 6.81 16.04
N SER A 203 6.49 7.20 15.48
CA SER A 203 6.07 6.69 14.17
C SER A 203 7.00 7.18 13.06
N LYS A 204 7.28 6.31 12.09
CA LYS A 204 7.95 6.69 10.84
C LYS A 204 7.07 6.27 9.67
N VAL A 205 6.63 7.24 8.89
CA VAL A 205 5.83 7.06 7.67
C VAL A 205 6.56 7.69 6.51
N ILE A 206 6.74 6.95 5.42
CA ILE A 206 7.22 7.50 4.14
C ILE A 206 6.05 7.48 3.17
N VAL A 207 5.80 8.60 2.50
CA VAL A 207 4.77 8.72 1.48
C VAL A 207 5.46 8.89 0.14
N ILE A 208 5.33 7.91 -0.75
CA ILE A 208 5.71 8.01 -2.16
C ILE A 208 4.52 8.65 -2.87
N ASP A 209 4.59 9.97 -3.00
CA ASP A 209 3.51 10.85 -3.47
C ASP A 209 3.61 11.03 -5.00
N ALA A 210 2.86 10.20 -5.74
CA ALA A 210 2.89 10.14 -7.20
C ALA A 210 2.30 11.38 -7.87
N THR A 211 1.34 12.04 -7.21
CA THR A 211 0.49 13.10 -7.76
C THR A 211 0.77 14.48 -7.16
N GLY A 212 1.38 14.55 -5.98
CA GLY A 212 1.66 15.80 -5.27
C GLY A 212 0.51 16.25 -4.36
N GLU A 213 -0.52 15.43 -4.17
CA GLU A 213 -1.74 15.81 -3.45
C GLU A 213 -1.54 15.92 -1.93
N TYR A 214 -0.55 15.22 -1.36
CA TYR A 214 -0.28 15.23 0.09
C TYR A 214 0.61 16.41 0.54
N ARG A 215 0.79 17.42 -0.31
CA ARG A 215 1.57 18.62 0.02
C ARG A 215 0.94 19.49 1.11
N SER A 216 -0.33 19.28 1.47
CA SER A 216 -1.02 20.00 2.55
C SER A 216 -0.62 19.56 3.96
N LEU A 217 0.12 18.44 4.09
CA LEU A 217 0.62 18.00 5.40
C LEU A 217 1.56 19.08 5.99
N PRO A 218 1.46 19.39 7.29
CA PRO A 218 2.24 20.43 7.93
C PRO A 218 3.69 20.00 8.21
N THR A 219 4.59 20.97 8.19
CA THR A 219 6.02 20.80 8.51
C THR A 219 6.33 20.52 9.97
N SER A 220 5.36 20.73 10.88
CA SER A 220 5.50 20.39 12.29
C SER A 220 5.80 18.90 12.53
N TYR A 221 5.51 18.04 11.55
CA TYR A 221 5.85 16.63 11.59
C TYR A 221 6.26 16.01 10.24
N THR A 222 6.23 16.78 9.16
CA THR A 222 6.49 16.30 7.80
C THR A 222 7.74 16.93 7.23
N MET A 223 8.67 16.09 6.79
CA MET A 223 9.77 16.49 5.91
C MET A 223 9.31 16.36 4.46
N HIS A 224 9.30 17.47 3.71
CA HIS A 224 8.86 17.47 2.31
C HIS A 224 10.06 17.46 1.38
N ARG A 225 10.22 16.40 0.60
CA ARG A 225 11.23 16.30 -0.46
C ARG A 225 10.58 16.06 -1.81
N HIS A 226 11.18 16.54 -2.89
CA HIS A 226 10.66 16.35 -4.25
C HIS A 226 11.75 16.02 -5.26
N LEU A 227 11.37 15.30 -6.32
CA LEU A 227 12.20 15.10 -7.51
C LEU A 227 11.82 16.11 -8.59
N GLY A 228 12.82 16.63 -9.30
CA GLY A 228 12.66 17.51 -10.45
C GLY A 228 12.06 18.86 -10.05
N ASN A 229 11.25 19.43 -10.93
CA ASN A 229 10.60 20.73 -10.73
C ASN A 229 9.07 20.58 -10.75
N PRO A 230 8.42 20.16 -9.65
CA PRO A 230 6.96 20.01 -9.62
C PRO A 230 6.25 21.35 -9.83
N ILE A 231 5.12 21.32 -10.55
CA ILE A 231 4.29 22.51 -10.77
C ILE A 231 3.80 23.08 -9.43
N ASN A 232 3.30 22.18 -8.56
CA ASN A 232 2.80 22.54 -7.24
C ASN A 232 3.66 21.88 -6.17
N THR A 233 4.39 22.71 -5.40
CA THR A 233 5.24 22.27 -4.28
C THR A 233 4.72 22.80 -2.96
N HIS A 234 5.10 22.14 -1.87
CA HIS A 234 4.99 22.74 -0.54
C HIS A 234 6.12 23.77 -0.38
N GLN A 235 5.87 24.88 0.31
CA GLN A 235 6.83 25.99 0.46
C GLN A 235 8.18 25.53 1.05
N ASP A 236 8.14 24.62 2.03
CA ASP A 236 9.32 24.09 2.72
C ASP A 236 9.87 22.82 2.05
N SER A 237 9.43 22.52 0.82
CA SER A 237 9.90 21.34 0.11
C SER A 237 11.24 21.61 -0.56
N THR A 238 12.21 20.74 -0.30
CA THR A 238 13.55 20.80 -0.91
C THR A 238 13.77 19.65 -1.88
N CYS A 239 14.51 19.91 -2.96
CA CYS A 239 14.86 18.89 -3.96
C CYS A 239 15.76 17.79 -3.36
N PHE A 240 15.64 16.57 -3.85
CA PHE A 240 16.58 15.48 -3.59
C PHE A 240 16.90 14.73 -4.88
N ARG A 241 17.98 13.95 -4.86
CA ARG A 241 18.44 13.16 -6.01
C ARG A 241 18.52 11.67 -5.71
N ILE A 242 18.49 10.85 -6.75
CA ILE A 242 18.68 9.40 -6.67
C ILE A 242 19.94 9.06 -7.46
N PRO A 243 21.11 8.93 -6.82
CA PRO A 243 22.38 8.75 -7.51
C PRO A 243 22.41 7.44 -8.34
N PRO A 244 23.25 7.35 -9.38
CA PRO A 244 23.40 6.14 -10.19
C PRO A 244 23.85 4.91 -9.37
N THR A 245 24.47 5.13 -8.20
CA THR A 245 24.86 4.07 -7.25
C THR A 245 23.68 3.40 -6.55
N ASP A 246 22.49 3.99 -6.60
CA ASP A 246 21.26 3.37 -6.08
C ASP A 246 20.56 2.49 -7.14
N PHE A 247 21.02 2.55 -8.40
CA PHE A 247 20.52 1.72 -9.50
C PHE A 247 21.28 0.41 -9.59
N VAL A 248 20.59 -0.64 -10.03
CA VAL A 248 21.20 -1.91 -10.42
C VAL A 248 21.39 -1.96 -11.92
N GLU A 249 22.22 -2.90 -12.37
CA GLU A 249 22.53 -3.06 -13.79
C GLU A 249 21.30 -3.21 -14.68
N SER A 250 20.30 -3.99 -14.23
CA SER A 250 19.05 -4.18 -14.96
C SER A 250 18.29 -2.88 -15.19
N ASP A 251 18.41 -1.89 -14.28
CA ASP A 251 17.79 -0.59 -14.49
C ASP A 251 18.47 0.16 -15.63
N PHE A 252 19.81 0.15 -15.71
CA PHE A 252 20.54 0.78 -16.83
C PHE A 252 20.24 0.10 -18.17
N LEU A 253 20.07 -1.23 -18.17
CA LEU A 253 19.63 -1.97 -19.36
C LEU A 253 18.21 -1.55 -19.78
N THR A 254 17.30 -1.37 -18.82
CA THR A 254 15.95 -0.88 -19.08
C THR A 254 15.93 0.58 -19.53
N LEU A 255 16.81 1.43 -19.00
CA LEU A 255 16.91 2.85 -19.38
C LEU A 255 17.47 3.04 -20.79
N PHE A 256 18.56 2.34 -21.12
CA PHE A 256 19.28 2.55 -22.38
C PHE A 256 18.84 1.60 -23.51
N GLU A 257 18.07 0.57 -23.17
CA GLU A 257 17.43 -0.40 -24.07
C GLU A 257 18.38 -0.95 -25.15
N PRO A 258 19.51 -1.59 -24.76
CA PRO A 258 20.43 -2.15 -25.73
C PRO A 258 19.74 -3.25 -26.55
N SER A 259 19.93 -3.19 -27.88
CA SER A 259 19.33 -4.13 -28.83
C SER A 259 20.31 -5.23 -29.25
N GLY A 260 19.79 -6.44 -29.42
CA GLY A 260 20.54 -7.60 -29.88
C GLY A 260 21.58 -8.11 -28.86
N LYS A 261 22.41 -9.06 -29.33
CA LYS A 261 23.36 -9.79 -28.46
C LYS A 261 24.71 -9.09 -28.26
N VAL A 262 24.93 -7.95 -28.92
CA VAL A 262 26.21 -7.20 -28.87
C VAL A 262 26.15 -6.06 -27.87
N GLN A 263 25.12 -5.22 -27.93
CA GLN A 263 25.06 -3.96 -27.18
C GLN A 263 25.02 -4.16 -25.66
N GLY A 264 24.20 -5.12 -25.18
CA GLY A 264 24.05 -5.42 -23.76
C GLY A 264 25.38 -5.78 -23.10
N PRO A 265 26.12 -6.80 -23.58
CA PRO A 265 27.45 -7.14 -23.06
C PRO A 265 28.45 -5.98 -23.07
N LYS A 266 28.50 -5.16 -24.13
CA LYS A 266 29.40 -4.00 -24.19
C LYS A 266 29.05 -2.94 -23.15
N LEU A 267 27.76 -2.70 -22.93
CA LEU A 267 27.29 -1.78 -21.89
C LEU A 267 27.69 -2.25 -20.48
N ARG A 268 27.55 -3.55 -20.17
CA ARG A 268 27.98 -4.11 -18.87
C ARG A 268 29.47 -3.94 -18.62
N GLU A 269 30.29 -4.32 -19.60
CA GLU A 269 31.75 -4.19 -19.50
C GLU A 269 32.20 -2.72 -19.41
N ALA A 270 31.47 -1.80 -20.05
CA ALA A 270 31.73 -0.38 -19.95
C ALA A 270 31.43 0.16 -18.54
N ILE A 271 30.28 -0.19 -17.96
CA ILE A 271 29.95 0.16 -16.56
C ILE A 271 31.03 -0.38 -15.62
N ARG A 272 31.40 -1.65 -15.77
CA ARG A 272 32.43 -2.31 -14.97
C ARG A 272 33.79 -1.62 -15.07
N SER A 273 34.17 -1.22 -16.27
CA SER A 273 35.44 -0.52 -16.52
C SER A 273 35.45 0.87 -15.91
N LEU A 274 34.34 1.62 -16.01
CA LEU A 274 34.23 2.94 -15.38
C LEU A 274 34.19 2.87 -13.85
N ARG A 275 33.63 1.79 -13.28
CA ARG A 275 33.74 1.50 -11.85
C ARG A 275 35.19 1.26 -11.42
N LEU A 276 35.97 0.54 -12.24
CA LEU A 276 37.39 0.36 -11.98
C LEU A 276 38.16 1.68 -12.09
N VAL A 277 37.84 2.52 -13.08
CA VAL A 277 38.42 3.86 -13.21
C VAL A 277 38.14 4.72 -11.98
N HIS A 278 36.95 4.60 -11.37
CA HIS A 278 36.64 5.30 -10.13
C HIS A 278 37.49 4.80 -8.95
N LEU A 279 37.72 3.48 -8.85
CA LEU A 279 38.57 2.88 -7.81
C LEU A 279 40.07 3.18 -8.00
N ASP A 280 40.50 3.28 -9.26
CA ASP A 280 41.89 3.50 -9.64
C ASP A 280 42.00 4.50 -10.78
N PRO A 281 41.91 5.82 -10.52
CA PRO A 281 41.96 6.83 -11.57
C PRO A 281 43.25 6.82 -12.40
N SER A 282 44.33 6.21 -11.88
CA SER A 282 45.65 6.16 -12.52
C SER A 282 45.69 5.34 -13.82
N ILE A 283 44.73 4.43 -14.03
CA ILE A 283 44.67 3.61 -15.25
C ILE A 283 43.86 4.25 -16.38
N ALA A 284 43.31 5.45 -16.16
CA ALA A 284 42.39 6.10 -17.07
C ALA A 284 43.04 7.27 -17.83
N GLU A 285 42.65 7.46 -19.09
CA GLU A 285 42.94 8.67 -19.85
C GLU A 285 41.65 9.48 -19.99
N HIS A 286 41.63 10.71 -19.49
CA HIS A 286 40.44 11.59 -19.49
C HIS A 286 39.18 10.96 -18.86
N GLY A 287 39.37 10.07 -17.86
CA GLY A 287 38.30 9.36 -17.16
C GLY A 287 37.75 8.14 -17.91
N VAL A 288 38.46 7.64 -18.92
CA VAL A 288 38.09 6.44 -19.69
C VAL A 288 39.23 5.43 -19.64
N LEU A 289 38.91 4.15 -19.45
CA LEU A 289 39.89 3.08 -19.55
C LEU A 289 40.13 2.75 -21.02
N MET A 290 41.30 3.15 -21.53
CA MET A 290 41.69 2.89 -22.91
C MET A 290 42.03 1.41 -23.09
N LYS A 291 41.25 0.72 -23.92
CA LYS A 291 41.42 -0.71 -24.19
C LYS A 291 41.92 -0.97 -25.60
N VAL A 292 41.31 -0.35 -26.61
CA VAL A 292 41.68 -0.56 -28.03
C VAL A 292 43.19 -0.40 -28.22
N LYS A 293 43.85 -1.42 -28.77
CA LYS A 293 45.32 -1.47 -29.01
C LYS A 293 46.18 -1.28 -27.75
N ARG A 294 45.72 -1.69 -26.56
CA ARG A 294 46.47 -1.56 -25.28
C ARG A 294 46.74 -2.91 -24.61
N SER A 295 47.82 -2.97 -23.82
CA SER A 295 48.14 -4.10 -22.94
C SER A 295 47.17 -4.18 -21.75
N LYS A 296 46.88 -5.39 -21.30
CA LYS A 296 46.03 -5.66 -20.11
C LYS A 296 46.77 -5.58 -18.78
N GLU A 297 48.09 -5.35 -18.79
CA GLU A 297 48.91 -5.37 -17.58
C GLU A 297 48.42 -4.38 -16.51
N ALA A 298 48.19 -3.12 -16.88
CA ALA A 298 47.73 -2.09 -15.94
C ALA A 298 46.35 -2.43 -15.35
N TYR A 299 45.42 -2.90 -16.20
CA TYR A 299 44.10 -3.36 -15.77
C TYR A 299 44.18 -4.55 -14.81
N ARG A 300 45.00 -5.57 -15.13
CA ARG A 300 45.21 -6.75 -14.27
C ARG A 300 45.87 -6.38 -12.94
N ALA A 301 46.82 -5.45 -12.97
CA ALA A 301 47.44 -4.91 -11.76
C ALA A 301 46.39 -4.19 -10.89
N SER A 302 45.56 -3.35 -11.49
CA SER A 302 44.47 -2.63 -10.82
C SER A 302 43.43 -3.58 -10.21
N MET A 303 42.98 -4.59 -10.95
CA MET A 303 42.01 -5.59 -10.47
C MET A 303 42.50 -6.37 -9.24
N ARG A 304 43.83 -6.49 -9.05
CA ARG A 304 44.45 -7.15 -7.88
C ARG A 304 44.62 -6.22 -6.67
N LYS A 305 44.47 -4.90 -6.85
CA LYS A 305 44.50 -3.94 -5.74
C LYS A 305 43.30 -4.18 -4.80
N ARG A 306 43.45 -3.75 -3.56
CA ARG A 306 42.42 -3.83 -2.52
C ARG A 306 42.02 -2.44 -2.08
N HIS A 307 40.74 -2.29 -1.74
CA HIS A 307 40.22 -1.05 -1.19
C HIS A 307 40.84 -0.79 0.20
N PRO A 308 41.32 0.43 0.49
CA PRO A 308 41.99 0.74 1.75
C PRO A 308 41.14 0.38 2.98
N ASP A 309 39.86 0.75 2.96
CA ASP A 309 38.99 0.57 4.13
C ASP A 309 38.42 -0.85 4.25
N THR A 310 37.78 -1.36 3.19
CA THR A 310 37.09 -2.66 3.24
C THR A 310 38.00 -3.86 3.04
N GLN A 311 39.24 -3.64 2.55
CA GLN A 311 40.19 -4.68 2.16
C GLN A 311 39.69 -5.63 1.06
N LEU A 312 38.52 -5.35 0.46
CA LEU A 312 37.97 -6.12 -0.65
C LEU A 312 38.77 -5.88 -1.93
N PRO A 313 39.02 -6.91 -2.76
CA PRO A 313 39.70 -6.74 -4.02
C PRO A 313 38.83 -5.91 -4.98
N PHE A 314 39.47 -5.06 -5.79
CA PHE A 314 38.77 -4.26 -6.80
C PHE A 314 37.97 -5.12 -7.76
N SER A 315 38.45 -6.34 -8.07
CA SER A 315 37.73 -7.30 -8.89
C SER A 315 36.34 -7.69 -8.37
N ALA A 316 36.12 -7.63 -7.04
CA ALA A 316 34.80 -7.89 -6.45
C ALA A 316 33.95 -6.61 -6.40
N LEU A 317 34.59 -5.45 -6.16
CA LEU A 317 33.89 -4.17 -6.03
C LEU A 317 33.29 -3.68 -7.34
N VAL A 318 33.97 -3.88 -8.48
CA VAL A 318 33.47 -3.44 -9.80
C VAL A 318 32.15 -4.11 -10.22
N ASP A 319 31.85 -5.27 -9.63
CA ASP A 319 30.62 -6.02 -9.89
C ASP A 319 29.49 -5.59 -8.94
N LEU A 320 29.78 -4.81 -7.88
CA LEU A 320 28.77 -4.29 -6.97
C LEU A 320 27.99 -3.12 -7.60
N PRO A 321 26.64 -3.15 -7.59
CA PRO A 321 25.80 -2.04 -8.05
C PRO A 321 26.15 -0.68 -7.42
N THR A 322 26.51 -0.70 -6.14
CA THR A 322 26.80 0.48 -5.32
C THR A 322 28.15 1.11 -5.62
N GLN A 323 29.02 0.47 -6.41
CA GLN A 323 30.32 1.03 -6.78
C GLN A 323 30.10 2.21 -7.75
N PRO A 324 30.55 3.44 -7.40
CA PRO A 324 30.36 4.61 -8.25
C PRO A 324 31.07 4.51 -9.60
N PHE A 325 30.52 5.18 -10.61
CA PHE A 325 31.12 5.37 -11.92
C PHE A 325 30.55 6.63 -12.59
N ASP A 326 31.33 7.24 -13.50
CA ASP A 326 30.88 8.41 -14.26
C ASP A 326 30.05 7.99 -15.49
N VAL A 327 28.73 8.07 -15.36
CA VAL A 327 27.79 7.71 -16.45
C VAL A 327 27.99 8.58 -17.70
N LYS A 328 28.51 9.81 -17.57
CA LYS A 328 28.75 10.71 -18.72
C LYS A 328 29.87 10.19 -19.63
N LYS A 329 30.71 9.27 -19.14
CA LYS A 329 31.78 8.62 -19.90
C LYS A 329 31.36 7.32 -20.58
N LEU A 330 30.11 6.88 -20.38
CA LEU A 330 29.63 5.57 -20.79
C LEU A 330 29.76 5.32 -22.30
N MET A 331 29.36 6.28 -23.14
CA MET A 331 29.47 6.13 -24.60
C MET A 331 30.94 5.93 -25.03
N ARG A 332 31.85 6.77 -24.51
CA ARG A 332 33.29 6.64 -24.79
C ARG A 332 33.87 5.34 -24.28
N GLN A 333 33.42 4.86 -23.13
CA GLN A 333 33.89 3.57 -22.62
C GLN A 333 33.38 2.41 -23.50
N ILE A 334 32.12 2.44 -23.96
CA ILE A 334 31.60 1.42 -24.88
C ILE A 334 32.42 1.36 -26.16
N GLU A 335 32.86 2.50 -26.71
CA GLU A 335 33.78 2.50 -27.85
C GLU A 335 35.08 1.74 -27.56
N GLN A 336 35.61 1.86 -26.34
CA GLN A 336 36.79 1.12 -25.89
C GLN A 336 36.50 -0.37 -25.65
N GLU A 337 35.25 -0.77 -25.38
CA GLU A 337 34.88 -2.19 -25.27
C GLU A 337 34.72 -2.88 -26.64
N CYS A 338 34.55 -2.12 -27.72
CA CYS A 338 34.39 -2.62 -29.09
C CYS A 338 35.73 -2.97 -29.75
N CYS A 339 36.51 -3.87 -29.14
CA CYS A 339 37.77 -4.39 -29.67
C CYS A 339 37.88 -5.91 -29.52
N TRP A 340 38.76 -6.54 -30.30
CA TRP A 340 39.12 -7.93 -30.01
C TRP A 340 39.94 -8.00 -28.71
N SER A 341 39.88 -9.15 -28.05
CA SER A 341 40.60 -9.40 -26.80
C SER A 341 41.29 -10.76 -26.85
N ASN A 342 42.60 -10.79 -26.62
CA ASN A 342 43.34 -12.03 -26.38
C ASN A 342 43.78 -12.10 -24.90
N ASN A 343 44.68 -13.01 -24.54
CA ASN A 343 45.11 -13.13 -23.14
C ASN A 343 45.81 -11.86 -22.65
N ASP A 344 46.68 -11.23 -23.42
CA ASP A 344 47.59 -10.21 -22.89
C ASP A 344 47.27 -8.78 -23.32
N ALA A 345 46.52 -8.61 -24.39
CA ALA A 345 46.16 -7.31 -24.95
C ALA A 345 44.72 -7.28 -25.47
N TRP A 346 44.21 -6.06 -25.57
CA TRP A 346 43.08 -5.70 -26.40
C TRP A 346 43.63 -5.13 -27.71
N GLY A 347 43.07 -5.54 -28.84
CA GLY A 347 43.62 -5.13 -30.14
C GLY A 347 42.73 -4.19 -30.92
N ASP A 348 42.64 -4.38 -32.24
CA ASP A 348 41.94 -3.43 -33.11
C ASP A 348 40.42 -3.41 -32.85
N PRO A 349 39.76 -2.29 -33.21
CA PRO A 349 38.32 -2.17 -33.13
C PRO A 349 37.58 -3.26 -33.92
N THR A 350 36.47 -3.73 -33.38
CA THR A 350 35.55 -4.64 -34.06
C THR A 350 34.43 -3.88 -34.76
N ASN A 351 33.73 -4.54 -35.68
CA ASN A 351 32.52 -3.99 -36.30
C ASN A 351 31.36 -3.78 -35.29
N ASP A 352 31.53 -4.23 -34.04
CA ASP A 352 30.58 -4.02 -32.93
C ASP A 352 30.27 -2.55 -32.70
N LEU A 353 31.22 -1.66 -32.98
CA LEU A 353 31.04 -0.21 -32.82
C LEU A 353 29.87 0.31 -33.66
N GLY A 354 29.77 -0.15 -34.92
CA GLY A 354 28.66 0.20 -35.81
C GLY A 354 27.30 -0.21 -35.23
N TYR A 355 27.24 -1.41 -34.64
CA TYR A 355 26.04 -1.89 -33.95
C TYR A 355 25.69 -1.07 -32.70
N CYS A 356 26.64 -0.39 -32.04
CA CYS A 356 26.38 0.41 -30.84
C CYS A 356 25.85 1.84 -31.14
N SER A 357 25.81 2.27 -32.39
CA SER A 357 25.38 3.63 -32.75
C SER A 357 23.98 3.98 -32.25
N SER A 358 23.02 3.05 -32.35
CA SER A 358 21.66 3.26 -31.83
C SER A 358 21.62 3.31 -30.30
N LEU A 359 22.50 2.57 -29.61
CA LEU A 359 22.66 2.65 -28.16
C LEU A 359 23.17 4.02 -27.73
N PHE A 360 24.14 4.60 -28.45
CA PHE A 360 24.66 5.93 -28.14
C PHE A 360 23.58 7.01 -28.21
N THR A 361 22.73 6.97 -29.24
CA THR A 361 21.58 7.88 -29.34
C THR A 361 20.65 7.73 -28.12
N ARG A 362 20.33 6.50 -27.71
CA ARG A 362 19.47 6.26 -26.54
C ARG A 362 20.10 6.74 -25.23
N ILE A 363 21.39 6.41 -24.99
CA ILE A 363 22.14 6.89 -23.81
C ILE A 363 22.12 8.42 -23.78
N GLN A 364 22.42 9.07 -24.91
CA GLN A 364 22.45 10.53 -24.98
C GLN A 364 21.08 11.15 -24.72
N SER A 365 20.00 10.58 -25.25
CA SER A 365 18.63 11.04 -24.99
C SER A 365 18.26 10.94 -23.51
N VAL A 366 18.58 9.81 -22.87
CA VAL A 366 18.31 9.60 -21.44
C VAL A 366 19.13 10.56 -20.57
N LEU A 367 20.44 10.72 -20.85
CA LEU A 367 21.31 11.63 -20.10
C LEU A 367 20.92 13.11 -20.21
N LYS A 368 20.25 13.50 -21.29
CA LYS A 368 19.76 14.87 -21.52
C LYS A 368 18.30 15.08 -21.10
N SER A 369 17.60 14.01 -20.71
CA SER A 369 16.20 14.13 -20.31
C SER A 369 16.09 14.85 -18.96
N PRO A 370 15.23 15.88 -18.83
CA PRO A 370 14.98 16.55 -17.55
C PRO A 370 14.54 15.58 -16.44
N SER A 371 13.87 14.48 -16.81
CA SER A 371 13.37 13.48 -15.87
C SER A 371 14.46 12.70 -15.14
N PHE A 372 15.68 12.66 -15.69
CA PHE A 372 16.84 12.02 -15.05
C PHE A 372 17.94 13.01 -14.66
N GLU A 373 17.66 14.32 -14.69
CA GLU A 373 18.58 15.32 -14.14
C GLU A 373 18.86 15.02 -12.66
N VAL A 374 17.83 14.64 -11.89
CA VAL A 374 17.92 14.16 -10.50
C VAL A 374 18.68 12.85 -10.31
N VAL A 375 19.16 12.23 -11.38
CA VAL A 375 19.99 11.01 -11.33
C VAL A 375 21.41 11.31 -11.76
N PHE A 376 21.59 12.03 -12.87
CA PHE A 376 22.90 12.22 -13.50
C PHE A 376 23.57 13.56 -13.21
N ASP A 377 22.89 14.49 -12.54
CA ASP A 377 23.49 15.72 -12.02
C ASP A 377 23.81 15.60 -10.53
N GLU A 378 25.10 15.65 -10.20
CA GLU A 378 25.58 15.57 -8.82
C GLU A 378 25.40 16.87 -8.03
N SER A 379 25.09 17.98 -8.71
CA SER A 379 24.91 19.29 -8.07
C SER A 379 23.52 19.47 -7.42
N GLN A 380 22.58 18.55 -7.67
CA GLN A 380 21.19 18.67 -7.25
C GLN A 380 20.93 18.05 -5.87
N GLY A 381 20.88 18.86 -4.82
CA GLY A 381 20.32 18.50 -3.51
C GLY A 381 20.95 17.28 -2.80
N ASP A 382 20.29 16.83 -1.75
CA ASP A 382 20.71 15.67 -0.97
C ASP A 382 20.40 14.36 -1.71
N SER A 383 21.26 13.35 -1.57
CA SER A 383 20.94 12.00 -2.07
C SER A 383 19.80 11.35 -1.28
N LEU A 384 19.07 10.43 -1.90
CA LEU A 384 18.03 9.64 -1.24
C LEU A 384 18.53 8.98 0.06
N GLY A 385 19.76 8.46 0.07
CA GLY A 385 20.36 7.91 1.29
C GLY A 385 20.48 8.95 2.41
N GLN A 386 21.00 10.13 2.10
CA GLN A 386 21.12 11.25 3.08
C GLN A 386 19.75 11.69 3.59
N VAL A 387 18.76 11.84 2.70
CA VAL A 387 17.38 12.17 3.07
C VAL A 387 16.78 11.13 4.00
N LEU A 388 16.97 9.84 3.71
CA LEU A 388 16.47 8.75 4.55
C LEU A 388 17.15 8.75 5.92
N ASP A 389 18.47 8.91 5.99
CA ASP A 389 19.19 8.95 7.26
C ASP A 389 18.86 10.18 8.10
N GLU A 390 18.69 11.35 7.48
CA GLU A 390 18.18 12.56 8.13
C GLU A 390 16.76 12.33 8.68
N PHE A 391 15.85 11.81 7.87
CA PHE A 391 14.49 11.53 8.31
C PHE A 391 14.46 10.55 9.49
N LEU A 392 15.22 9.46 9.41
CA LEU A 392 15.26 8.44 10.46
C LEU A 392 15.87 8.97 11.76
N SER A 393 16.84 9.88 11.69
CA SER A 393 17.48 10.50 12.87
C SER A 393 16.70 11.70 13.44
N SER A 394 15.85 12.34 12.63
CA SER A 394 15.03 13.49 13.05
C SER A 394 13.81 13.11 13.91
N HIS A 395 13.16 14.13 14.48
CA HIS A 395 11.86 14.04 15.16
C HIS A 395 10.67 14.04 14.19
N SER A 396 10.92 14.23 12.88
CA SER A 396 9.88 14.18 11.85
C SER A 396 9.27 12.79 11.81
N ARG A 397 7.95 12.73 11.69
CA ARG A 397 7.18 11.48 11.73
C ARG A 397 6.77 11.03 10.34
N VAL A 398 6.68 11.97 9.40
CA VAL A 398 6.35 11.74 8.00
C VAL A 398 7.47 12.26 7.11
N LEU A 399 7.88 11.48 6.11
CA LEU A 399 8.70 11.92 4.99
C LEU A 399 7.87 11.79 3.72
N ARG A 400 7.58 12.92 3.07
CA ARG A 400 6.89 12.95 1.79
C ARG A 400 7.91 13.05 0.67
N LEU A 401 7.96 12.03 -0.18
CA LEU A 401 8.75 12.00 -1.41
C LEU A 401 7.82 12.27 -2.59
N CYS A 402 7.87 13.49 -3.13
CA CYS A 402 7.02 13.90 -4.24
C CYS A 402 7.65 13.54 -5.59
N LEU A 403 6.93 12.76 -6.39
CA LEU A 403 7.34 12.28 -7.72
C LEU A 403 6.54 12.93 -8.87
N SER A 404 5.66 13.89 -8.58
CA SER A 404 4.69 14.44 -9.54
C SER A 404 5.32 15.13 -10.76
N ALA A 405 6.54 15.68 -10.62
CA ALA A 405 7.30 16.27 -11.72
C ALA A 405 7.96 15.22 -12.64
N THR A 406 8.08 13.98 -12.17
CA THR A 406 8.77 12.94 -12.94
C THR A 406 7.88 12.56 -14.12
N SER A 407 8.36 12.76 -15.33
CA SER A 407 7.60 12.44 -16.54
C SER A 407 7.40 10.92 -16.71
N TYR A 408 6.45 10.55 -17.57
CA TYR A 408 6.30 9.17 -18.05
C TYR A 408 7.31 8.78 -19.14
N GLU A 409 8.13 9.72 -19.62
CA GLU A 409 9.17 9.42 -20.61
C GLU A 409 10.17 8.42 -20.03
N PHE A 410 10.59 7.46 -20.87
CA PHE A 410 11.54 6.41 -20.50
C PHE A 410 11.17 5.60 -19.26
N ASN A 411 9.89 5.60 -18.86
CA ASN A 411 9.40 4.98 -17.62
C ASN A 411 10.14 5.48 -16.36
N ALA A 412 10.58 6.74 -16.38
CA ALA A 412 11.39 7.33 -15.31
C ALA A 412 10.69 7.21 -13.95
N ARG A 413 9.40 7.54 -13.89
CA ARG A 413 8.64 7.50 -12.65
C ARG A 413 8.60 6.10 -12.04
N GLU A 414 8.36 5.09 -12.85
CA GLU A 414 8.30 3.70 -12.43
C GLU A 414 9.66 3.16 -11.97
N ILE A 415 10.72 3.48 -12.70
CA ILE A 415 12.10 3.08 -12.35
C ILE A 415 12.53 3.76 -11.04
N LEU A 416 12.31 5.06 -10.88
CA LEU A 416 12.69 5.80 -9.68
C LEU A 416 11.93 5.32 -8.44
N ALA A 417 10.62 5.06 -8.55
CA ALA A 417 9.84 4.47 -7.47
C ALA A 417 10.37 3.08 -7.08
N ASN A 418 10.75 2.26 -8.06
CA ASN A 418 11.34 0.93 -7.81
C ASN A 418 12.73 1.03 -7.14
N VAL A 419 13.56 2.00 -7.53
CA VAL A 419 14.83 2.31 -6.85
C VAL A 419 14.59 2.69 -5.38
N ILE A 420 13.61 3.58 -5.11
CA ILE A 420 13.23 3.95 -3.75
C ILE A 420 12.82 2.70 -2.95
N GLY A 421 11.95 1.85 -3.52
CA GLY A 421 11.54 0.59 -2.89
C GLY A 421 12.74 -0.30 -2.54
N ARG A 422 13.68 -0.51 -3.46
CA ARG A 422 14.89 -1.30 -3.19
C ARG A 422 15.77 -0.67 -2.12
N LYS A 423 15.91 0.65 -2.09
CA LYS A 423 16.67 1.37 -1.06
C LYS A 423 16.04 1.15 0.32
N LEU A 424 14.71 1.27 0.43
CA LEU A 424 13.99 0.98 1.68
C LEU A 424 14.15 -0.48 2.12
N LEU A 425 14.05 -1.43 1.19
CA LEU A 425 14.28 -2.85 1.49
C LEU A 425 15.72 -3.11 1.97
N SER A 426 16.71 -2.44 1.37
CA SER A 426 18.10 -2.50 1.82
C SER A 426 18.25 -1.97 3.26
N TYR A 427 17.63 -0.83 3.59
CA TYR A 427 17.63 -0.30 4.95
C TYR A 427 16.96 -1.26 5.94
N ALA A 428 15.85 -1.89 5.54
CA ALA A 428 15.17 -2.89 6.35
C ALA A 428 16.08 -4.11 6.62
N ARG A 429 16.71 -4.66 5.58
CA ARG A 429 17.63 -5.80 5.70
C ARG A 429 18.88 -5.49 6.55
N ASN A 430 19.27 -4.23 6.63
CA ASN A 430 20.30 -3.73 7.55
C ASN A 430 19.72 -3.36 8.95
N GLU A 431 18.54 -3.87 9.29
CA GLU A 431 17.88 -3.75 10.60
C GLU A 431 17.60 -2.31 11.05
N ARG A 432 17.54 -1.36 10.12
CA ARG A 432 17.32 0.08 10.41
C ARG A 432 15.91 0.36 10.96
N PHE A 433 14.96 -0.56 10.77
CA PHE A 433 13.55 -0.40 11.19
C PHE A 433 13.13 -1.32 12.35
N THR A 434 14.02 -2.15 12.89
CA THR A 434 13.69 -3.13 13.95
C THR A 434 13.12 -2.46 15.21
N ASN A 435 13.73 -1.36 15.65
CA ASN A 435 13.30 -0.60 16.83
C ASN A 435 12.40 0.60 16.48
N ARG A 436 12.10 0.78 15.19
CA ARG A 436 11.31 1.90 14.64
C ARG A 436 10.60 1.44 13.36
N PRO A 437 9.51 0.67 13.48
CA PRO A 437 8.81 0.15 12.31
C PRO A 437 8.44 1.28 11.35
N LEU A 438 8.70 1.05 10.07
CA LEU A 438 8.47 2.00 8.99
C LEU A 438 7.23 1.59 8.21
N LEU A 439 6.31 2.52 8.02
CA LEU A 439 5.19 2.39 7.08
C LEU A 439 5.51 3.14 5.78
N ALA A 440 5.65 2.44 4.67
CA ALA A 440 5.79 3.03 3.34
C ALA A 440 4.43 3.07 2.65
N VAL A 441 3.83 4.26 2.56
CA VAL A 441 2.61 4.54 1.80
C VAL A 441 2.99 4.74 0.34
N VAL A 442 2.44 3.92 -0.55
CA VAL A 442 2.68 3.99 -1.99
C VAL A 442 1.42 4.49 -2.67
N ASP A 443 1.43 5.77 -3.05
CA ASP A 443 0.31 6.39 -3.76
C ASP A 443 0.20 5.86 -5.18
N GLU A 444 -1.02 5.72 -5.69
CA GLU A 444 -1.29 5.26 -7.06
C GLU A 444 -0.49 4.01 -7.45
N ALA A 445 -0.46 3.01 -6.57
CA ALA A 445 0.44 1.86 -6.64
C ALA A 445 0.41 1.07 -7.96
N HIS A 446 -0.70 1.14 -8.72
CA HIS A 446 -0.81 0.50 -10.04
C HIS A 446 0.13 1.10 -11.10
N ASN A 447 0.66 2.30 -10.87
CA ASN A 447 1.71 2.88 -11.70
C ASN A 447 3.03 2.15 -11.52
N PHE A 448 3.30 1.58 -10.33
CA PHE A 448 4.62 1.07 -9.96
C PHE A 448 4.69 -0.45 -9.89
N LEU A 449 3.58 -1.12 -9.56
CA LEU A 449 3.56 -2.56 -9.32
C LEU A 449 3.18 -3.36 -10.57
N GLY A 450 3.72 -4.58 -10.69
CA GLY A 450 3.33 -5.54 -11.73
C GLY A 450 3.78 -5.19 -13.14
N LYS A 451 4.58 -4.13 -13.30
CA LYS A 451 5.09 -3.68 -14.60
C LYS A 451 6.35 -4.45 -14.99
N LYS A 452 6.43 -4.81 -16.26
CA LYS A 452 7.67 -5.17 -16.93
C LYS A 452 8.05 -4.00 -17.82
N VAL A 453 9.26 -3.50 -17.66
CA VAL A 453 9.75 -2.31 -18.35
C VAL A 453 10.99 -2.65 -19.18
N GLY A 454 11.04 -2.15 -20.41
CA GLY A 454 12.08 -2.44 -21.39
C GLY A 454 11.63 -3.42 -22.48
N PHE A 455 12.48 -3.62 -23.48
CA PHE A 455 12.20 -4.45 -24.65
C PHE A 455 12.88 -5.84 -24.57
N GLU A 456 12.23 -6.83 -25.18
CA GLU A 456 12.77 -8.18 -25.45
C GLU A 456 13.41 -8.87 -24.22
N GLU A 457 14.66 -9.34 -24.35
CA GLU A 457 15.40 -10.12 -23.35
C GLU A 457 15.81 -9.31 -22.11
N TYR A 458 15.74 -7.97 -22.15
CA TYR A 458 16.18 -7.08 -21.06
C TYR A 458 15.03 -6.44 -20.28
N ALA A 459 13.79 -6.92 -20.47
CA ALA A 459 12.65 -6.44 -19.73
C ALA A 459 12.80 -6.74 -18.23
N THR A 460 12.90 -5.69 -17.41
CA THR A 460 13.04 -5.81 -15.95
C THR A 460 11.67 -5.78 -15.31
N ARG A 461 11.44 -6.68 -14.34
CA ARG A 461 10.25 -6.63 -13.49
C ARG A 461 10.49 -5.59 -12.39
N LEU A 462 9.59 -4.62 -12.27
CA LEU A 462 9.60 -3.69 -11.15
C LEU A 462 8.96 -4.35 -9.93
N ASP A 463 9.77 -5.11 -9.19
CA ASP A 463 9.34 -6.02 -8.14
C ASP A 463 9.71 -5.57 -6.73
N ALA A 464 10.29 -4.39 -6.54
CA ALA A 464 10.77 -3.96 -5.23
C ALA A 464 9.65 -3.99 -4.17
N PHE A 465 8.47 -3.45 -4.50
CA PHE A 465 7.31 -3.46 -3.61
C PHE A 465 6.69 -4.85 -3.45
N GLU A 466 6.82 -5.72 -4.46
CA GLU A 466 6.39 -7.12 -4.34
C GLU A 466 7.29 -7.90 -3.37
N ILE A 467 8.61 -7.67 -3.41
CA ILE A 467 9.55 -8.26 -2.47
C ILE A 467 9.31 -7.69 -1.06
N ILE A 468 9.05 -6.38 -0.94
CA ILE A 468 8.67 -5.77 0.35
C ILE A 468 7.40 -6.41 0.91
N ALA A 469 6.38 -6.66 0.08
CA ALA A 469 5.15 -7.32 0.52
C ALA A 469 5.37 -8.76 1.02
N LYS A 470 6.38 -9.47 0.50
CA LYS A 470 6.69 -10.85 0.89
C LYS A 470 7.62 -10.93 2.10
N GLU A 471 8.61 -10.04 2.20
CA GLU A 471 9.72 -10.16 3.16
C GLU A 471 9.85 -8.98 4.13
N GLY A 472 9.32 -7.81 3.77
CA GLY A 472 9.56 -6.55 4.48
C GLY A 472 9.12 -6.58 5.95
N ARG A 473 8.00 -7.26 6.23
CA ARG A 473 7.44 -7.42 7.58
C ARG A 473 8.47 -7.95 8.58
N LYS A 474 9.31 -8.92 8.17
CA LYS A 474 10.35 -9.53 9.03
C LYS A 474 11.33 -8.47 9.57
N TYR A 475 11.52 -7.40 8.82
CA TYR A 475 12.51 -6.36 9.07
C TYR A 475 11.91 -5.03 9.51
N GLY A 476 10.62 -5.03 9.91
CA GLY A 476 9.94 -3.81 10.36
C GLY A 476 9.55 -2.84 9.23
N LEU A 477 9.58 -3.27 7.97
CA LEU A 477 9.11 -2.49 6.82
C LEU A 477 7.74 -2.98 6.38
N ASN A 478 6.70 -2.17 6.58
CA ASN A 478 5.35 -2.45 6.13
C ASN A 478 4.93 -1.48 5.02
N ILE A 479 4.12 -1.93 4.08
CA ILE A 479 3.57 -1.08 3.02
C ILE A 479 2.08 -0.83 3.22
N CYS A 480 1.66 0.37 2.83
CA CYS A 480 0.25 0.71 2.60
C CYS A 480 0.09 1.10 1.13
N LEU A 481 -0.51 0.23 0.33
CA LEU A 481 -0.75 0.50 -1.09
C LEU A 481 -2.06 1.25 -1.25
N THR A 482 -2.09 2.34 -2.00
CA THR A 482 -3.36 2.96 -2.41
C THR A 482 -3.50 2.95 -3.92
N THR A 483 -4.67 2.52 -4.42
CA THR A 483 -4.92 2.42 -5.86
C THR A 483 -6.40 2.47 -6.18
N GLN A 484 -6.72 3.13 -7.30
CA GLN A 484 -8.03 3.14 -7.93
C GLN A 484 -8.26 2.03 -8.95
N ARG A 485 -7.20 1.25 -9.25
CA ARG A 485 -7.25 0.11 -10.16
C ARG A 485 -6.71 -1.12 -9.46
N PRO A 486 -7.52 -1.78 -8.60
CA PRO A 486 -7.10 -3.01 -7.91
C PRO A 486 -6.60 -4.07 -8.89
N ARG A 487 -7.28 -4.26 -10.03
CA ARG A 487 -6.91 -5.22 -11.10
C ARG A 487 -5.53 -5.06 -11.72
N ASP A 488 -4.92 -3.88 -11.60
CA ASP A 488 -3.58 -3.61 -12.14
C ASP A 488 -2.49 -4.01 -11.12
N ILE A 489 -2.87 -4.40 -9.90
CA ILE A 489 -1.98 -4.97 -8.90
C ILE A 489 -1.97 -6.49 -9.03
N THR A 490 -0.79 -7.10 -8.90
CA THR A 490 -0.65 -8.56 -9.00
C THR A 490 -1.32 -9.28 -7.83
N GLU A 491 -1.95 -10.42 -8.09
CA GLU A 491 -2.58 -11.26 -7.06
C GLU A 491 -1.58 -11.68 -5.97
N GLY A 492 -0.33 -11.93 -6.36
CA GLY A 492 0.76 -12.23 -5.43
C GLY A 492 1.11 -11.09 -4.48
N VAL A 493 0.75 -9.83 -4.76
CA VAL A 493 0.88 -8.72 -3.82
C VAL A 493 -0.39 -8.54 -2.99
N ILE A 494 -1.57 -8.55 -3.61
CA ILE A 494 -2.83 -8.33 -2.88
C ILE A 494 -3.04 -9.43 -1.82
N SER A 495 -2.71 -10.69 -2.13
CA SER A 495 -2.77 -11.80 -1.17
C SER A 495 -1.84 -11.65 0.04
N GLN A 496 -0.84 -10.76 -0.02
CA GLN A 496 0.02 -10.44 1.12
C GLN A 496 -0.55 -9.30 1.98
N MET A 497 -1.60 -8.62 1.53
CA MET A 497 -2.23 -7.53 2.27
C MET A 497 -3.19 -8.11 3.30
N GLY A 498 -2.81 -8.05 4.58
CA GLY A 498 -3.62 -8.57 5.66
C GLY A 498 -4.81 -7.69 6.03
N THR A 499 -4.74 -6.39 5.71
CA THR A 499 -5.85 -5.45 5.89
C THR A 499 -6.18 -4.76 4.58
N LEU A 500 -7.44 -4.83 4.15
CA LEU A 500 -7.96 -4.06 3.03
C LEU A 500 -8.99 -3.03 3.54
N LEU A 501 -8.75 -1.79 3.16
CA LEU A 501 -9.61 -0.64 3.38
C LEU A 501 -10.27 -0.32 2.04
N VAL A 502 -11.49 -0.81 1.84
CA VAL A 502 -12.15 -0.83 0.54
C VAL A 502 -13.30 0.19 0.50
N HIS A 503 -13.11 1.27 -0.25
CA HIS A 503 -14.17 2.20 -0.63
C HIS A 503 -15.08 1.57 -1.70
N ARG A 504 -16.09 2.32 -2.14
CA ARG A 504 -17.00 1.91 -3.20
C ARG A 504 -16.27 1.30 -4.43
N LEU A 505 -16.67 0.08 -4.79
CA LEU A 505 -16.23 -0.63 -6.00
C LEU A 505 -17.45 -1.09 -6.80
N THR A 506 -17.64 -0.53 -7.99
CA THR A 506 -18.78 -0.84 -8.87
C THR A 506 -18.45 -1.94 -9.88
N ASN A 507 -17.18 -2.07 -10.29
CA ASN A 507 -16.74 -3.06 -11.26
C ASN A 507 -16.72 -4.46 -10.62
N SER A 508 -17.31 -5.46 -11.30
CA SER A 508 -17.33 -6.85 -10.84
C SER A 508 -15.93 -7.47 -10.75
N ASN A 509 -15.05 -7.16 -11.70
CA ASN A 509 -13.71 -7.75 -11.77
C ASN A 509 -12.81 -7.22 -10.64
N ASP A 510 -12.96 -5.94 -10.29
CA ASP A 510 -12.25 -5.36 -9.14
C ASP A 510 -12.75 -5.99 -7.82
N ARG A 511 -14.06 -6.27 -7.71
CA ARG A 511 -14.64 -6.96 -6.55
C ARG A 511 -14.18 -8.41 -6.45
N GLU A 512 -14.14 -9.14 -7.56
CA GLU A 512 -13.66 -10.53 -7.60
C GLU A 512 -12.21 -10.64 -7.16
N LEU A 513 -11.37 -9.68 -7.54
CA LEU A 513 -9.97 -9.64 -7.09
C LEU A 513 -9.86 -9.45 -5.57
N VAL A 514 -10.66 -8.55 -5.00
CA VAL A 514 -10.74 -8.38 -3.53
C VAL A 514 -11.27 -9.65 -2.89
N GLU A 515 -12.26 -10.31 -3.50
CA GLU A 515 -12.83 -11.57 -3.00
C GLU A 515 -11.79 -12.69 -2.93
N ARG A 516 -10.95 -12.83 -3.96
CA ARG A 516 -9.87 -13.84 -3.98
C ARG A 516 -8.78 -13.58 -2.95
N ALA A 517 -8.58 -12.31 -2.56
CA ALA A 517 -7.61 -11.94 -1.53
C ALA A 517 -8.15 -12.11 -0.09
N CYS A 518 -9.48 -12.22 0.07
CA CYS A 518 -10.17 -12.27 1.35
C CYS A 518 -10.72 -13.67 1.67
N GLY A 519 -11.15 -13.89 2.92
CA GLY A 519 -11.76 -15.16 3.36
C GLY A 519 -13.25 -15.27 3.02
N GLU A 520 -13.86 -16.43 3.27
CA GLU A 520 -15.30 -16.65 3.02
C GLU A 520 -16.21 -15.68 3.81
N VAL A 521 -15.79 -15.26 5.00
CA VAL A 521 -16.52 -14.31 5.85
C VAL A 521 -16.65 -12.94 5.17
N ASP A 522 -15.70 -12.58 4.31
CA ASP A 522 -15.66 -11.29 3.62
C ASP A 522 -16.51 -11.25 2.35
N LYS A 523 -16.92 -12.41 1.81
CA LYS A 523 -17.68 -12.49 0.54
C LYS A 523 -18.99 -11.73 0.57
N SER A 524 -19.76 -11.90 1.66
CA SER A 524 -21.01 -11.17 1.81
C SER A 524 -20.79 -9.67 1.93
N MET A 525 -19.68 -9.22 2.54
CA MET A 525 -19.33 -7.80 2.61
C MET A 525 -19.02 -7.22 1.22
N ILE A 526 -18.39 -8.02 0.35
CA ILE A 526 -18.03 -7.61 -1.02
C ILE A 526 -19.28 -7.32 -1.88
N GLU A 527 -20.40 -7.99 -1.61
CA GLU A 527 -21.69 -7.72 -2.25
C GLU A 527 -22.24 -6.32 -1.92
N PHE A 528 -21.88 -5.76 -0.76
CA PHE A 528 -22.29 -4.41 -0.33
C PHE A 528 -21.39 -3.29 -0.84
N LEU A 529 -20.18 -3.59 -1.36
CA LEU A 529 -19.24 -2.57 -1.83
C LEU A 529 -19.80 -1.62 -2.91
N PRO A 530 -20.66 -2.06 -3.86
CA PRO A 530 -21.26 -1.15 -4.84
C PRO A 530 -22.19 -0.10 -4.22
N ASN A 531 -22.74 -0.38 -3.03
CA ASN A 531 -23.74 0.42 -2.34
C ASN A 531 -23.13 1.43 -1.36
N LEU A 532 -21.81 1.34 -1.11
CA LEU A 532 -21.12 2.28 -0.23
C LEU A 532 -21.24 3.71 -0.77
N LYS A 533 -21.52 4.65 0.12
CA LYS A 533 -21.52 6.09 -0.18
C LYS A 533 -20.09 6.62 -0.25
N GLN A 534 -19.95 7.84 -0.73
CA GLN A 534 -18.67 8.53 -0.72
C GLN A 534 -18.17 8.73 0.72
N GLY A 535 -16.93 8.33 0.99
CA GLY A 535 -16.34 8.38 2.32
C GLY A 535 -16.72 7.21 3.24
N GLU A 536 -17.63 6.33 2.82
CA GLU A 536 -17.84 5.05 3.50
C GLU A 536 -16.76 4.05 3.09
N LEU A 537 -16.27 3.30 4.07
CA LEU A 537 -15.14 2.40 3.96
C LEU A 537 -15.48 1.05 4.57
N ALA A 538 -15.28 -0.02 3.82
CA ALA A 538 -15.25 -1.36 4.35
C ALA A 538 -13.84 -1.68 4.89
N VAL A 539 -13.77 -2.13 6.13
CA VAL A 539 -12.56 -2.65 6.76
C VAL A 539 -12.67 -4.17 6.77
N VAL A 540 -11.83 -4.83 5.98
CA VAL A 540 -11.77 -6.30 5.86
C VAL A 540 -10.33 -6.77 6.00
N GLY A 541 -10.12 -8.02 6.39
CA GLY A 541 -8.78 -8.56 6.53
C GLY A 541 -8.65 -9.70 7.52
N VAL A 542 -7.51 -10.38 7.48
CA VAL A 542 -7.24 -11.58 8.30
C VAL A 542 -7.24 -11.30 9.79
N ASP A 543 -6.85 -10.08 10.19
CA ASP A 543 -6.88 -9.68 11.59
C ASP A 543 -8.22 -9.02 11.97
N PHE A 544 -9.16 -8.84 11.02
CA PHE A 544 -10.52 -8.35 11.24
C PHE A 544 -11.54 -9.49 11.06
N PRO A 545 -11.80 -10.30 12.11
CA PRO A 545 -12.69 -11.47 11.99
C PRO A 545 -14.13 -11.11 11.63
N ILE A 546 -14.54 -9.86 11.90
CA ILE A 546 -15.83 -9.30 11.48
C ILE A 546 -15.57 -8.07 10.63
N PRO A 547 -16.00 -8.09 9.35
CA PRO A 547 -15.99 -6.92 8.48
C PRO A 547 -16.79 -5.76 9.08
N LEU A 548 -16.28 -4.54 8.90
CA LEU A 548 -16.92 -3.32 9.37
C LEU A 548 -17.12 -2.34 8.24
N THR A 549 -18.26 -1.66 8.22
CA THR A 549 -18.46 -0.46 7.40
C THR A 549 -18.38 0.76 8.29
N ILE A 550 -17.53 1.72 7.95
CA ILE A 550 -17.34 2.96 8.70
C ILE A 550 -17.46 4.16 7.78
N GLN A 551 -17.96 5.28 8.31
CA GLN A 551 -17.78 6.60 7.70
C GLN A 551 -16.42 7.14 8.12
N VAL A 552 -15.53 7.39 7.16
CA VAL A 552 -14.17 7.86 7.44
C VAL A 552 -14.19 9.29 7.98
N HIS A 553 -13.44 9.53 9.05
CA HIS A 553 -13.26 10.87 9.60
C HIS A 553 -12.50 11.76 8.62
N LYS A 554 -12.98 13.00 8.48
CA LYS A 554 -12.29 14.00 7.67
C LYS A 554 -10.86 14.22 8.21
N PRO A 555 -9.82 14.19 7.36
CA PRO A 555 -8.48 14.61 7.75
C PRO A 555 -8.47 16.10 8.12
N GLU A 556 -7.63 16.46 9.10
CA GLU A 556 -7.41 17.87 9.47
C GLU A 556 -6.76 18.62 8.30
N HIS A 557 -5.80 17.96 7.63
CA HIS A 557 -5.17 18.42 6.40
C HIS A 557 -5.62 17.58 5.19
N PRO A 558 -6.66 17.99 4.44
CA PRO A 558 -7.15 17.22 3.29
C PRO A 558 -6.15 17.23 2.12
N PRO A 559 -6.13 16.18 1.26
CA PRO A 559 -5.34 16.19 0.05
C PRO A 559 -5.79 17.33 -0.88
N LEU A 560 -4.83 17.94 -1.59
CA LEU A 560 -5.10 19.04 -2.52
C LEU A 560 -5.26 18.50 -3.93
N SER A 561 -6.44 18.67 -4.52
CA SER A 561 -6.65 18.38 -5.93
C SER A 561 -6.26 19.58 -6.77
N ASP A 562 -5.46 19.34 -7.81
CA ASP A 562 -5.05 20.36 -8.79
C ASP A 562 -6.05 20.49 -9.94
N SER A 563 -7.23 19.89 -9.80
CA SER A 563 -8.30 20.00 -10.79
C SER A 563 -8.73 21.46 -10.94
N PRO A 564 -8.84 21.99 -12.18
CA PRO A 564 -9.28 23.36 -12.38
C PRO A 564 -10.71 23.54 -11.87
N SER A 565 -10.95 24.66 -11.18
CA SER A 565 -12.31 25.03 -10.76
C SER A 565 -13.02 25.72 -11.92
N TYR A 566 -13.80 24.95 -12.69
CA TYR A 566 -14.62 25.51 -13.76
C TYR A 566 -15.52 26.65 -13.25
N GLN A 567 -16.10 26.52 -12.06
CA GLN A 567 -16.97 27.56 -11.47
C GLN A 567 -16.24 28.86 -11.13
N LEU A 568 -14.93 28.82 -10.87
CA LEU A 568 -14.13 30.00 -10.56
C LEU A 568 -13.66 30.73 -11.83
N TYR A 569 -13.44 29.99 -12.92
CA TYR A 569 -12.75 30.48 -14.13
C TYR A 569 -13.63 30.57 -15.38
N TRP A 570 -14.82 29.97 -15.38
CA TRP A 570 -15.87 30.16 -16.39
C TRP A 570 -16.93 31.10 -15.84
#